data_AF-A0A962DGG6-F1
#
_entry.id   AF-A0A962DGG6-F1
#
_cell.length_a   1.000
_cell.length_b   1.000
_cell.length_c   1.000
_cell.angle_alpha   90.00
_cell.angle_beta   90.00
_cell.angle_gamma   90.00
#
_symmetry.space_group_name_H-M   'P 1'
#
loop_
_entity.id
_entity.type
_entity.pdbx_description
1 polymer ?
#
loop_
_entity_poly.entity_id
_entity_poly.type
_entity_poly.pdbx_seq_one_letter_code
_entity_poly.pdbx_strand_id
1 'polypeptide(L)'
;IVATDDERIQNLVESYGYQCIRTSSEHQSGTDRLAEVARLKNWDNETIVVNYQADEPQTPKQNILQLIHALKDNPHASIATLYQLINNYEDLVNPNNVKLVTDENDLSLYFS
;
A
#
# COMPACT_ATOMS: atom_id res chain seq x y z
N ILE A 1 -10.35 3.20 -6.59
CA ILE A 1 -11.21 3.79 -5.54
C ILE A 1 -10.34 4.70 -4.71
N VAL A 2 -10.78 5.92 -4.41
CA VAL A 2 -10.09 6.82 -3.46
C VAL A 2 -10.75 6.69 -2.09
N ALA A 3 -9.96 6.51 -1.03
CA ALA A 3 -10.45 6.47 0.34
C ALA A 3 -9.97 7.70 1.10
N THR A 4 -10.90 8.47 1.66
CA THR A 4 -10.61 9.75 2.33
C THR A 4 -11.61 10.00 3.45
N ASP A 5 -11.22 10.75 4.47
CA ASP A 5 -12.10 11.28 5.51
C ASP A 5 -12.63 12.69 5.18
N ASP A 6 -12.08 13.35 4.15
CA ASP A 6 -12.39 14.73 3.79
C ASP A 6 -13.46 14.82 2.69
N GLU A 7 -14.55 15.54 2.98
CA GLU A 7 -15.64 15.81 2.05
C GLU A 7 -15.21 16.52 0.77
N ARG A 8 -14.25 17.44 0.89
CA ARG A 8 -13.76 18.22 -0.25
C ARG A 8 -13.05 17.30 -1.25
N ILE A 9 -12.31 16.31 -0.76
CA ILE A 9 -11.63 15.31 -1.59
C ILE A 9 -12.66 14.38 -2.23
N GLN A 10 -13.66 13.90 -1.48
CA GLN A 10 -14.72 13.06 -2.06
C GLN A 10 -15.43 13.78 -3.21
N ASN A 11 -15.92 15.00 -2.96
CA ASN A 11 -16.66 15.77 -3.96
C ASN A 11 -15.83 16.01 -5.22
N LEU A 12 -14.52 16.31 -5.05
CA LEU A 12 -13.62 16.48 -6.18
C LEU A 12 -13.47 15.19 -6.99
N VAL A 13 -13.15 14.07 -6.34
CA VAL A 13 -12.96 12.76 -7.00
C VAL A 13 -14.22 12.34 -7.75
N GLU A 14 -15.40 12.49 -7.13
CA GLU A 14 -16.68 12.14 -7.72
C GLU A 14 -17.07 13.08 -8.87
N SER A 15 -16.71 14.37 -8.80
CA SER A 15 -16.92 15.31 -9.91
C SER A 15 -16.15 14.92 -11.19
N TYR A 16 -15.05 14.18 -11.04
CA TYR A 16 -14.30 13.60 -12.16
C TYR A 16 -14.82 12.21 -12.57
N GLY A 17 -15.91 11.72 -11.96
CA GLY A 17 -16.52 10.42 -12.26
C GLY A 17 -15.81 9.22 -11.65
N TYR A 18 -14.86 9.43 -10.73
CA TYR A 18 -14.17 8.35 -10.04
C TYR A 18 -14.89 7.95 -8.75
N GLN A 19 -14.73 6.69 -8.35
CA GLN A 19 -15.30 6.18 -7.10
C GLN A 19 -14.48 6.66 -5.89
N CYS A 20 -15.17 7.25 -4.92
CA CYS A 20 -14.61 7.61 -3.63
C CYS A 20 -15.41 6.96 -2.49
N ILE A 21 -14.74 6.65 -1.38
CA ILE A 21 -15.35 6.13 -0.15
C ILE A 21 -14.89 7.02 1.00
N ARG A 22 -15.87 7.51 1.77
CA ARG A 22 -15.58 8.21 3.03
C ARG A 22 -15.19 7.17 4.09
N THR A 23 -14.02 7.34 4.69
CA THR A 23 -13.50 6.50 5.78
C THR A 23 -13.43 7.29 7.08
N SER A 24 -13.32 6.60 8.22
CA SER A 24 -13.16 7.24 9.53
C SER A 24 -11.92 8.14 9.60
N SER A 25 -12.05 9.29 10.29
CA SER A 25 -10.93 10.17 10.65
C SER A 25 -10.04 9.61 11.75
N GLU A 26 -10.51 8.57 12.46
CA GLU A 26 -9.81 8.01 13.63
C GLU A 26 -8.73 6.97 13.27
N HIS A 27 -8.57 6.65 11.99
CA HIS A 27 -7.59 5.67 11.52
C HIS A 27 -6.16 6.16 11.76
N GLN A 28 -5.36 5.31 12.41
CA GLN A 28 -3.96 5.60 12.71
C GLN A 28 -3.01 5.20 11.56
N SER A 29 -3.46 4.33 10.66
CA SER A 29 -2.67 3.84 9.55
C SER A 29 -3.45 3.71 8.24
N GLY A 30 -2.73 3.68 7.12
CA GLY A 30 -3.33 3.36 5.82
C GLY A 30 -3.92 1.94 5.76
N THR A 31 -3.38 1.00 6.55
CA THR A 31 -3.89 -0.37 6.64
C THR A 31 -5.27 -0.43 7.29
N ASP A 32 -5.50 0.35 8.35
CA ASP A 32 -6.83 0.44 9.00
C ASP A 32 -7.88 0.99 8.04
N ARG A 33 -7.50 2.03 7.29
CA ARG A 33 -8.35 2.62 6.25
C ARG A 33 -8.70 1.60 5.15
N LEU A 34 -7.72 0.81 4.71
CA LEU A 34 -7.93 -0.23 3.71
C LEU A 34 -8.88 -1.34 4.22
N ALA A 35 -8.73 -1.74 5.48
CA ALA A 35 -9.61 -2.72 6.11
C ALA A 35 -11.06 -2.23 6.19
N GLU A 36 -11.29 -0.94 6.50
CA GLU A 36 -12.63 -0.36 6.45
C GLU A 36 -13.21 -0.40 5.03
N VAL A 37 -12.43 0.03 4.03
CA VAL A 37 -12.85 0.02 2.63
C VAL A 37 -13.25 -1.40 2.17
N ALA A 38 -12.44 -2.41 2.51
CA ALA A 38 -12.72 -3.79 2.15
C ALA A 38 -14.05 -4.28 2.77
N ARG A 39 -14.32 -3.94 4.04
CA ARG A 39 -15.59 -4.24 4.70
C ARG A 39 -16.78 -3.54 4.04
N LEU A 40 -16.67 -2.24 3.77
CA LEU A 40 -17.73 -1.45 3.13
C LEU A 40 -18.05 -1.94 1.72
N LYS A 41 -17.05 -2.44 1.00
CA LYS A 41 -17.21 -3.02 -0.34
C LYS A 41 -17.59 -4.49 -0.34
N ASN A 42 -17.58 -5.14 0.83
CA ASN A 42 -17.84 -6.57 0.98
C ASN A 42 -17.01 -7.40 -0.01
N TRP A 43 -15.71 -7.09 -0.10
CA TRP A 43 -14.78 -7.85 -0.92
C TRP A 43 -14.54 -9.24 -0.33
N ASP A 44 -14.25 -10.20 -1.20
CA ASP A 44 -13.89 -11.55 -0.78
C ASP A 44 -12.48 -11.59 -0.19
N ASN A 45 -12.18 -12.66 0.57
CA ASN A 45 -10.87 -12.83 1.21
C ASN A 45 -9.72 -13.03 0.20
N GLU A 46 -10.03 -13.37 -1.04
CA GLU A 46 -9.06 -13.60 -2.12
C GLU A 46 -8.78 -12.32 -2.93
N THR A 47 -9.46 -11.22 -2.60
CA THR A 47 -9.34 -9.94 -3.30
C THR A 47 -8.00 -9.31 -2.98
N ILE A 48 -7.12 -9.26 -3.98
CA ILE A 48 -5.86 -8.54 -3.88
C ILE A 48 -6.12 -7.04 -3.95
N VAL A 49 -5.72 -6.33 -2.89
CA VAL A 49 -5.81 -4.87 -2.80
C VAL A 49 -4.40 -4.30 -2.77
N VAL A 50 -4.13 -3.34 -3.65
CA VAL A 50 -2.89 -2.55 -3.61
C VAL A 50 -3.19 -1.21 -2.96
N ASN A 51 -2.49 -0.93 -1.85
CA ASN A 51 -2.54 0.38 -1.21
C ASN A 51 -1.66 1.36 -1.99
N TYR A 52 -2.28 2.22 -2.81
CA TYR A 52 -1.58 3.21 -3.61
C TYR A 52 -1.72 4.61 -3.00
N GLN A 53 -0.61 5.16 -2.50
CA GLN A 53 -0.60 6.45 -1.82
C GLN A 53 -0.73 7.61 -2.80
N ALA A 54 -1.52 8.61 -2.44
CA ALA A 54 -1.85 9.73 -3.32
C ALA A 54 -0.71 10.77 -3.44
N ASP A 55 0.21 10.79 -2.48
CA ASP A 55 1.41 11.62 -2.46
C ASP A 55 2.58 11.03 -3.26
N GLU A 56 2.42 9.84 -3.84
CA GLU A 56 3.39 9.15 -4.70
C GLU A 56 2.97 9.09 -6.18
N PRO A 57 2.63 10.22 -6.84
CA PRO A 57 2.01 10.24 -8.17
C PRO A 57 2.92 9.71 -9.29
N GLN A 58 4.23 9.63 -9.04
CA GLN A 58 5.24 9.22 -10.02
C GLN A 58 5.61 7.73 -9.89
N THR A 59 4.91 6.97 -9.06
CA THR A 59 5.16 5.54 -8.93
C THR A 59 5.06 4.84 -10.28
N PRO A 60 6.11 4.14 -10.75
CA PRO A 60 6.07 3.42 -12.00
C PRO A 60 4.99 2.32 -11.98
N LYS A 61 4.22 2.21 -13.06
CA LYS A 61 3.20 1.16 -13.22
C LYS A 61 3.79 -0.25 -13.03
N GLN A 62 5.04 -0.44 -13.44
CA GLN A 62 5.77 -1.69 -13.32
C GLN A 62 5.88 -2.14 -11.86
N ASN A 63 6.07 -1.20 -10.92
CA ASN A 63 6.15 -1.51 -9.49
C ASN A 63 4.81 -2.04 -8.97
N ILE A 64 3.70 -1.45 -9.39
CA ILE A 64 2.36 -1.93 -9.03
C ILE A 64 2.14 -3.36 -9.56
N LEU A 65 2.54 -3.63 -10.80
CA LEU A 65 2.43 -4.97 -11.38
C LEU A 65 3.34 -5.97 -10.66
N GLN A 66 4.55 -5.56 -10.28
CA GLN A 66 5.49 -6.38 -9.53
C GLN A 66 4.92 -6.78 -8.16
N LEU A 67 4.29 -5.86 -7.43
CA LEU A 67 3.60 -6.17 -6.17
C LEU A 67 2.50 -7.22 -6.34
N ILE A 68 1.68 -7.06 -7.38
CA ILE A 68 0.57 -7.98 -7.64
C ILE A 68 1.10 -9.39 -7.95
N HIS A 69 2.15 -9.50 -8.77
CA HIS A 69 2.77 -10.80 -9.06
C HIS A 69 3.45 -11.39 -7.83
N ALA A 70 4.19 -10.60 -7.06
CA ALA A 70 4.85 -11.06 -5.84
C ALA A 70 3.86 -11.70 -4.85
N LEU A 71 2.67 -11.13 -4.67
CA LEU A 71 1.65 -11.72 -3.80
C LEU A 71 0.99 -12.96 -4.42
N LYS A 72 0.71 -12.95 -5.73
CA LYS A 72 0.09 -14.09 -6.43
C LYS A 72 0.97 -15.33 -6.49
N ASP A 73 2.26 -15.13 -6.69
CA ASP A 73 3.24 -16.20 -6.87
C ASP A 73 3.67 -16.82 -5.53
N ASN A 74 3.33 -16.16 -4.41
CA ASN A 74 3.66 -16.61 -3.05
C ASN A 74 2.39 -16.84 -2.22
N PRO A 75 1.69 -17.98 -2.38
CA PRO A 75 0.39 -18.24 -1.74
C PRO A 75 0.45 -18.33 -0.21
N HIS A 76 1.66 -18.42 0.37
CA HIS A 76 1.85 -18.42 1.82
C HIS A 76 1.98 -17.01 2.42
N ALA A 77 2.13 -15.97 1.58
CA ALA A 77 2.23 -14.59 2.01
C ALA A 77 0.86 -13.90 2.00
N SER A 78 0.52 -13.20 3.08
CA SER A 78 -0.70 -12.38 3.14
C SER A 78 -0.49 -10.95 2.62
N ILE A 79 0.76 -10.50 2.54
CA ILE A 79 1.16 -9.14 2.17
C ILE A 79 2.44 -9.22 1.35
N ALA A 80 2.54 -8.37 0.32
CA ALA A 80 3.77 -8.14 -0.42
C ALA A 80 4.13 -6.64 -0.40
N THR A 81 5.42 -6.34 -0.40
CA THR A 81 5.94 -4.97 -0.52
C THR A 81 7.13 -4.94 -1.49
N LEU A 82 7.59 -3.76 -1.87
CA LEU A 82 8.83 -3.57 -2.63
C LEU A 82 9.89 -2.93 -1.75
N TYR A 83 11.14 -3.16 -2.11
CA TYR A 83 12.30 -2.53 -1.51
C TYR A 83 13.32 -2.17 -2.60
N GLN A 84 14.29 -1.34 -2.23
CA GLN A 84 15.43 -1.02 -3.09
C GLN A 84 16.72 -1.24 -2.31
N LEU A 85 17.80 -1.52 -3.04
CA LEU A 85 19.13 -1.64 -2.43
C LEU A 85 19.60 -0.30 -1.90
N ILE A 86 20.09 -0.32 -0.65
CA ILE A 86 20.77 0.82 -0.05
C ILE A 86 22.21 0.84 -0.58
N ASN A 87 22.57 1.90 -1.31
CA ASN A 87 23.86 2.00 -2.00
C ASN A 87 24.85 2.95 -1.32
N ASN A 88 24.47 3.61 -0.23
CA ASN A 88 25.32 4.54 0.49
C ASN A 88 25.09 4.46 2.01
N TYR A 89 26.09 4.89 2.76
CA TYR A 89 26.08 4.81 4.22
C TYR A 89 25.07 5.77 4.86
N GLU A 90 24.83 6.92 4.24
CA GLU A 90 23.91 7.95 4.76
C GLU A 90 22.47 7.40 4.83
N ASP A 91 22.02 6.74 3.76
CA ASP A 91 20.71 6.09 3.70
C ASP A 91 20.60 4.92 4.68
N LEU A 92 21.71 4.20 4.92
CA LEU A 92 21.75 3.08 5.86
C LEU A 92 21.51 3.53 7.31
N VAL A 93 22.14 4.64 7.71
CA VAL A 93 22.04 5.14 9.10
C VAL A 93 20.88 6.09 9.34
N ASN A 94 20.20 6.55 8.29
CA ASN A 94 19.03 7.41 8.40
C ASN A 94 17.86 6.65 9.06
N PRO A 95 17.35 7.10 10.24
CA PRO A 95 16.25 6.44 10.93
C PRO A 95 14.90 6.60 10.22
N ASN A 96 14.77 7.56 9.29
CA ASN A 96 13.55 7.74 8.50
C ASN A 96 13.46 6.76 7.32
N ASN A 97 14.56 6.11 6.96
CA ASN A 97 14.55 5.02 5.98
C ASN A 97 14.30 3.71 6.72
N VAL A 98 13.21 3.01 6.42
CA VAL A 98 12.98 1.66 6.98
C VAL A 98 13.92 0.67 6.29
N LYS A 99 14.68 -0.10 7.07
CA LYS A 99 15.54 -1.17 6.57
C LYS A 99 14.77 -2.49 6.57
N LEU A 100 15.06 -3.33 5.59
CA LEU A 100 14.47 -4.65 5.42
C LEU A 100 15.57 -5.72 5.41
N VAL A 101 15.35 -6.80 6.14
CA VAL A 101 16.12 -8.04 6.05
C VAL A 101 15.22 -9.12 5.44
N THR A 102 15.70 -9.80 4.41
CA THR A 102 15.01 -10.92 3.74
C THR A 102 15.78 -12.23 3.91
N ASP A 103 15.12 -13.35 3.66
CA ASP A 103 15.77 -14.65 3.44
C ASP A 103 16.23 -14.81 1.98
N GLU A 104 16.74 -15.99 1.64
CA GLU A 104 17.21 -16.33 0.28
C GLU A 104 16.09 -16.42 -0.78
N ASN A 105 14.82 -16.40 -0.36
CA ASN A 105 13.64 -16.45 -1.22
C ASN A 105 12.88 -15.12 -1.26
N ASP A 106 13.51 -14.01 -0.84
CA ASP A 106 12.92 -12.68 -0.77
C ASP A 106 11.72 -12.55 0.21
N LEU A 107 11.56 -13.49 1.15
CA LEU A 107 10.58 -13.33 2.22
C LEU A 107 11.13 -12.41 3.30
N SER A 108 10.32 -11.43 3.72
CA SER A 108 10.70 -10.48 4.76
C SER A 108 10.86 -11.19 6.10
N LEU A 109 12.05 -11.06 6.71
CA LEU A 109 12.33 -11.52 8.06
C LEU A 109 12.11 -10.42 9.09
N TYR A 110 12.53 -9.18 8.77
CA TYR A 110 12.47 -8.07 9.73
C TYR A 110 12.49 -6.69 9.05
N PHE A 111 11.77 -5.75 9.64
CA PHE A 111 11.79 -4.32 9.29
C PHE A 111 12.25 -3.50 10.50
N SER A 112 13.10 -2.50 10.29
CA SER A 112 13.63 -1.62 11.36
C SER A 112 13.92 -0.19 10.93
#